data_AF-E4XKX1-F1
#
_entry.id   AF-E4XKX1-F1
#
_cell.length_a   1.000
_cell.length_b   1.000
_cell.length_c   1.000
_cell.angle_alpha   90.00
_cell.angle_beta   90.00
_cell.angle_gamma   90.00
#
_symmetry.space_group_name_H-M   'P 1'
#
loop_
_entity.id
_entity.type
_entity.pdbx_description
1 polymer ?
#
loop_
_entity_poly.entity_id
_entity_poly.type
_entity_poly.pdbx_seq_one_letter_code
_entity_poly.pdbx_strand_id
1 'polypeptide(L)'
;MDILAALLEDEDETVQIATMQHLTNLLKQDFIRMKPSILTRMLILAADPDPRSQIVHQKASFCLRQVLKPRSPKIFQENFIAVLILTTGAFSIDASHERRMQISTQTQRSVTFERGVFPGAAGRAKRMSIFTFCLSNMTEEQRLTVFGQITNLILEIPLLRKVDITNTEMIEILFDAICLLHRHKLLQFQLVGGKNARNVEQETFDDESIRKEGMKRTAFLETCAKTRIQFITKSTFPILAELRNQMKAARSPLLPTIGKLCRAWLNEIPGLKESDIMYRNLVDDLAEECALWSNDDDIADPAAAQEKKKTTSSSGKKRSKIAQNADSSAVAAIFDDSENEGQENIEPNLSANLTVLEKSVIQMEKTINAHNESAISPAQRNIMRRKSRRSSLAALATNLTPIRRNPNHEASQVTPNSK
;
A
#
# COMPACT_ATOMS: atom_id res chain seq x y z
N MET A 1 13.13 -2.85 -27.42
CA MET A 1 12.13 -2.04 -26.69
C MET A 1 12.71 -1.33 -25.48
N ASP A 2 13.44 -1.99 -24.59
CA ASP A 2 14.05 -1.28 -23.45
C ASP A 2 15.10 -0.23 -23.88
N ILE A 3 15.73 -0.41 -25.06
CA ILE A 3 16.59 0.61 -25.69
C ILE A 3 15.80 1.86 -26.08
N LEU A 4 14.62 1.72 -26.72
CA LEU A 4 13.76 2.86 -27.04
C LEU A 4 13.25 3.55 -25.77
N ALA A 5 12.92 2.77 -24.73
CA ALA A 5 12.50 3.34 -23.45
C ALA A 5 13.64 4.10 -22.74
N ALA A 6 14.89 3.68 -22.92
CA ALA A 6 16.04 4.38 -22.36
C ALA A 6 16.25 5.78 -22.97
N LEU A 7 15.81 6.02 -24.21
CA LEU A 7 15.83 7.35 -24.84
C LEU A 7 14.87 8.35 -24.16
N LEU A 8 14.03 7.91 -23.22
CA LEU A 8 13.27 8.83 -22.35
C LEU A 8 14.16 9.50 -21.29
N GLU A 9 15.38 8.98 -21.06
CA GLU A 9 16.36 9.52 -20.12
C GLU A 9 17.45 10.35 -20.83
N ASP A 10 17.28 10.63 -22.13
CA ASP A 10 18.23 11.40 -22.96
C ASP A 10 18.41 12.84 -22.44
N GLU A 11 19.51 13.52 -22.79
CA GLU A 11 19.71 14.91 -22.41
C GLU A 11 18.96 15.88 -23.33
N ASP A 12 18.65 15.48 -24.57
CA ASP A 12 17.88 16.27 -25.52
C ASP A 12 16.37 16.07 -25.34
N GLU A 13 15.68 17.14 -24.94
CA GLU A 13 14.22 17.18 -24.80
C GLU A 13 13.50 16.77 -26.10
N THR A 14 14.07 17.07 -27.26
CA THR A 14 13.51 16.70 -28.57
C THR A 14 13.47 15.18 -28.72
N VAL A 15 14.56 14.51 -28.32
CA VAL A 15 14.66 13.03 -28.35
C VAL A 15 13.66 12.44 -27.36
N GLN A 16 13.56 12.99 -26.16
CA GLN A 16 12.60 12.55 -25.15
C GLN A 16 11.15 12.67 -25.66
N ILE A 17 10.77 13.83 -26.22
CA ILE A 17 9.42 14.08 -26.74
C ILE A 17 9.09 13.16 -27.91
N ALA A 18 9.99 13.05 -28.89
CA ALA A 18 9.79 12.19 -30.05
C ALA A 18 9.67 10.72 -29.64
N THR A 19 10.55 10.24 -28.75
CA THR A 19 10.51 8.89 -28.20
C THR A 19 9.20 8.63 -27.47
N MET A 20 8.77 9.56 -26.63
CA MET A 20 7.53 9.46 -25.88
C MET A 20 6.30 9.39 -26.80
N GLN A 21 6.25 10.19 -27.87
CA GLN A 21 5.20 10.10 -28.88
C GLN A 21 5.19 8.73 -29.58
N HIS A 22 6.36 8.23 -29.99
CA HIS A 22 6.46 6.92 -30.65
C HIS A 22 6.04 5.79 -29.72
N LEU A 23 6.52 5.76 -28.48
CA LEU A 23 6.11 4.77 -27.48
C LEU A 23 4.61 4.83 -27.21
N THR A 24 4.05 6.04 -27.07
CA THR A 24 2.61 6.23 -26.86
C THR A 24 1.80 5.69 -28.05
N ASN A 25 2.24 5.93 -29.29
CA ASN A 25 1.58 5.42 -30.48
C ASN A 25 1.64 3.88 -30.56
N LEU A 26 2.81 3.29 -30.29
CA LEU A 26 2.98 1.84 -30.28
C LEU A 26 2.10 1.17 -29.20
N LEU A 27 1.99 1.79 -28.03
CA LEU A 27 1.09 1.32 -26.96
C LEU A 27 -0.38 1.48 -27.33
N LYS A 28 -0.75 2.62 -27.93
CA LYS A 28 -2.13 2.92 -28.36
C LYS A 28 -2.61 1.94 -29.44
N GLN A 29 -1.71 1.54 -30.35
CA GLN A 29 -1.97 0.61 -31.45
C GLN A 29 -1.78 -0.87 -31.04
N ASP A 30 -1.54 -1.15 -29.75
CA ASP A 30 -1.30 -2.50 -29.20
C ASP A 30 -0.12 -3.26 -29.85
N PHE A 31 0.81 -2.55 -30.51
CA PHE A 31 2.05 -3.15 -31.03
C PHE A 31 2.98 -3.58 -29.89
N ILE A 32 2.87 -2.93 -28.73
CA ILE A 32 3.54 -3.34 -27.49
C ILE A 32 2.59 -3.28 -26.30
N ARG A 33 2.87 -4.14 -25.31
CA ARG A 33 2.21 -4.07 -24.00
C ARG A 33 2.93 -3.09 -23.09
N MET A 34 2.16 -2.42 -22.23
CA MET A 34 2.73 -1.58 -21.17
C MET A 34 3.58 -2.43 -20.24
N LYS A 35 4.87 -2.08 -20.12
CA LYS A 35 5.79 -2.67 -19.15
C LYS A 35 6.00 -1.71 -17.98
N PRO A 36 6.20 -2.20 -16.75
CA PRO A 36 6.52 -1.35 -15.61
C PRO A 36 7.72 -0.41 -15.83
N SER A 37 8.77 -0.84 -16.55
CA SER A 37 9.93 0.00 -16.86
C SER A 37 9.60 1.19 -17.78
N ILE A 38 8.72 0.98 -18.77
CA ILE A 38 8.28 2.05 -19.68
C ILE A 38 7.43 3.04 -18.90
N LEU A 39 6.45 2.53 -18.13
CA LEU A 39 5.58 3.37 -17.32
C LEU A 39 6.39 4.18 -16.30
N THR A 40 7.35 3.56 -15.61
CA THR A 40 8.17 4.22 -14.59
C THR A 40 8.95 5.40 -15.19
N ARG A 41 9.57 5.24 -16.36
CA ARG A 41 10.27 6.36 -17.02
C ARG A 41 9.33 7.48 -17.46
N MET A 42 8.19 7.13 -18.05
CA MET A 42 7.18 8.13 -18.41
C MET A 42 6.65 8.87 -17.16
N LEU A 43 6.50 8.17 -16.04
CA LEU A 43 6.09 8.76 -14.76
C LEU A 43 7.16 9.68 -14.17
N ILE A 44 8.44 9.33 -14.31
CA ILE A 44 9.55 10.19 -13.87
C ILE A 44 9.48 11.53 -14.60
N LEU A 45 9.32 11.51 -15.93
CA LEU A 45 9.16 12.72 -16.74
C LEU A 45 7.89 13.49 -16.36
N ALA A 46 6.77 12.78 -16.16
CA ALA A 46 5.49 13.39 -15.80
C ALA A 46 5.40 13.92 -14.36
N ALA A 47 6.34 13.53 -13.49
CA ALA A 47 6.40 13.96 -12.10
C ALA A 47 7.58 14.91 -11.84
N ASP A 48 8.35 15.26 -12.88
CA ASP A 48 9.49 16.16 -12.78
C ASP A 48 9.02 17.61 -12.61
N PRO A 49 9.40 18.30 -11.51
CA PRO A 49 9.03 19.68 -11.27
C PRO A 49 10.00 20.69 -11.92
N ASP A 50 11.08 20.25 -12.59
CA ASP A 50 12.07 21.17 -13.18
C ASP A 50 11.43 22.07 -14.25
N PRO A 51 11.45 23.42 -14.07
CA PRO A 51 10.94 24.35 -15.07
C PRO A 51 11.61 24.23 -16.44
N ARG A 52 12.86 23.74 -16.50
CA ARG A 52 13.58 23.54 -17.76
C ARG A 52 12.92 22.46 -18.61
N SER A 53 12.47 21.39 -17.97
CA SER A 53 11.83 20.23 -18.63
C SER A 53 10.30 20.35 -18.73
N GLN A 54 9.74 21.57 -18.64
CA GLN A 54 8.29 21.77 -18.53
C GLN A 54 7.51 21.22 -19.73
N ILE A 55 8.05 21.36 -20.96
CA ILE A 55 7.42 20.85 -22.18
C ILE A 55 7.36 19.32 -22.14
N VAL A 56 8.46 18.67 -21.75
CA VAL A 56 8.54 17.21 -21.61
C VAL A 56 7.56 16.73 -20.55
N HIS A 57 7.52 17.39 -19.39
CA HIS A 57 6.60 17.11 -18.30
C HIS A 57 5.13 17.16 -18.77
N GLN A 58 4.73 18.26 -19.42
CA GLN A 58 3.37 18.43 -19.92
C GLN A 58 3.02 17.35 -20.95
N LYS A 59 3.96 17.04 -21.85
CA LYS A 59 3.76 15.99 -22.85
C LYS A 59 3.62 14.61 -22.22
N ALA A 60 4.42 14.29 -21.22
CA ALA A 60 4.35 13.03 -20.49
C ALA A 60 3.03 12.89 -19.73
N SER A 61 2.63 13.95 -19.04
CA SER A 61 1.34 14.01 -18.36
C SER A 61 0.17 13.83 -19.34
N PHE A 62 0.21 14.50 -20.48
CA PHE A 62 -0.80 14.34 -21.55
C PHE A 62 -0.86 12.91 -22.07
N CYS A 63 0.28 12.32 -22.45
CA CYS A 63 0.32 10.94 -22.95
C CYS A 63 -0.24 9.93 -21.93
N LEU A 64 0.12 10.08 -20.65
CA LEU A 64 -0.35 9.18 -19.60
C LEU A 64 -1.85 9.38 -19.29
N ARG A 65 -2.30 10.63 -19.12
CA ARG A 65 -3.66 10.94 -18.66
C ARG A 65 -4.71 10.90 -19.77
N GLN A 66 -4.39 11.45 -20.95
CA GLN A 66 -5.35 11.67 -22.04
C GLN A 66 -5.30 10.59 -23.11
N VAL A 67 -4.18 9.86 -23.23
CA VAL A 67 -4.03 8.84 -24.28
C VAL A 67 -4.03 7.42 -23.71
N LEU A 68 -3.16 7.14 -22.75
CA LEU A 68 -2.95 5.76 -22.25
C LEU A 68 -3.99 5.34 -21.21
N LYS A 69 -4.35 6.22 -20.26
CA LYS A 69 -5.36 5.92 -19.23
C LYS A 69 -6.74 5.60 -19.82
N PRO A 70 -7.31 6.35 -20.80
CA PRO A 70 -8.61 5.98 -21.38
C PRO A 70 -8.58 4.62 -22.07
N ARG A 71 -7.44 4.25 -22.67
CA ARG A 71 -7.24 2.95 -23.34
C ARG A 71 -7.05 1.80 -22.36
N SER A 72 -6.38 2.06 -21.23
CA SER A 72 -6.16 1.11 -20.13
C SER A 72 -6.45 1.79 -18.78
N PRO A 73 -7.72 1.77 -18.32
CA PRO A 73 -8.15 2.50 -17.12
C PRO A 73 -7.46 2.06 -15.82
N LYS A 74 -6.87 0.86 -15.80
CA LYS A 74 -6.19 0.28 -14.63
C LYS A 74 -4.66 0.40 -14.70
N ILE A 75 -4.11 1.08 -15.72
CA ILE A 75 -2.66 1.13 -15.99
C ILE A 75 -1.82 1.54 -14.76
N PHE A 76 -2.27 2.52 -13.98
CA PHE A 76 -1.56 2.94 -12.78
C PHE A 76 -1.70 1.92 -11.65
N GLN A 77 -2.91 1.39 -11.42
CA GLN A 77 -3.20 0.45 -10.34
C GLN A 77 -2.47 -0.88 -10.53
N GLU A 78 -2.42 -1.40 -11.76
CA GLU A 78 -1.77 -2.67 -12.08
C GLU A 78 -0.23 -2.61 -11.94
N ASN A 79 0.36 -1.44 -12.17
CA ASN A 79 1.80 -1.27 -12.16
C ASN A 79 2.34 -0.59 -10.89
N PHE A 80 1.47 -0.14 -9.98
CA PHE A 80 1.87 0.70 -8.84
C PHE A 80 2.98 0.07 -7.99
N ILE A 81 2.84 -1.20 -7.64
CA ILE A 81 3.85 -1.88 -6.80
C ILE A 81 5.18 -2.04 -7.53
N ALA A 82 5.15 -2.33 -8.84
CA ALA A 82 6.36 -2.40 -9.64
C ALA A 82 7.04 -1.04 -9.76
N VAL A 83 6.29 0.06 -9.88
CA VAL A 83 6.82 1.44 -9.85
C VAL A 83 7.48 1.72 -8.49
N LEU A 84 6.85 1.31 -7.39
CA LEU A 84 7.38 1.47 -6.03
C LEU A 84 8.71 0.73 -5.85
N ILE A 85 8.81 -0.51 -6.34
CA ILE A 85 10.06 -1.30 -6.34
C ILE A 85 11.13 -0.68 -7.26
N LEU A 86 10.76 -0.29 -8.49
CA LEU A 86 11.71 0.24 -9.47
C LEU A 86 12.31 1.58 -9.03
N THR A 87 11.51 2.48 -8.47
CA THR A 87 11.97 3.81 -8.05
C THR A 87 12.83 3.79 -6.79
N THR A 88 12.65 2.79 -5.93
CA THR A 88 13.45 2.57 -4.71
C THR A 88 14.69 1.71 -4.96
N GLY A 89 14.68 0.90 -6.02
CA GLY A 89 15.74 -0.07 -6.32
C GLY A 89 15.65 -1.37 -5.53
N ALA A 90 14.56 -1.61 -4.79
CA ALA A 90 14.41 -2.75 -3.90
C ALA A 90 14.07 -4.08 -4.60
N PHE A 91 14.91 -4.50 -5.55
CA PHE A 91 14.70 -5.72 -6.36
C PHE A 91 14.73 -7.01 -5.53
N SER A 92 15.31 -6.96 -4.33
CA SER A 92 15.28 -8.07 -3.36
C SER A 92 13.86 -8.50 -2.97
N ILE A 93 12.89 -7.56 -2.98
CA ILE A 93 11.47 -7.87 -2.78
C ILE A 93 10.93 -8.71 -3.94
N ASP A 94 11.29 -8.35 -5.16
CA ASP A 94 10.80 -9.01 -6.36
C ASP A 94 11.36 -10.43 -6.52
N ALA A 95 12.64 -10.64 -6.20
CA ALA A 95 13.28 -11.96 -6.22
C ALA A 95 12.63 -12.98 -5.26
N SER A 96 11.86 -12.50 -4.27
CA SER A 96 11.22 -13.33 -3.25
C SER A 96 9.85 -13.90 -3.67
N HIS A 97 9.30 -13.51 -4.82
CA HIS A 97 7.96 -13.91 -5.26
C HIS A 97 7.97 -15.04 -6.32
N GLU A 98 7.18 -16.11 -6.10
CA GLU A 98 6.84 -17.05 -7.17
C GLU A 98 5.85 -16.38 -8.15
N ARG A 99 6.33 -16.10 -9.38
CA ARG A 99 5.59 -15.68 -10.59
C ARG A 99 4.79 -14.37 -10.60
N ARG A 100 4.26 -13.86 -9.49
CA ARG A 100 3.24 -12.79 -9.53
C ARG A 100 3.77 -11.35 -9.60
N MET A 101 5.02 -11.12 -9.19
CA MET A 101 5.63 -9.79 -9.16
C MET A 101 6.87 -9.65 -10.02
N GLN A 102 7.35 -10.76 -10.62
CA GLN A 102 8.63 -10.84 -11.34
C GLN A 102 8.81 -9.70 -12.34
N ILE A 103 9.54 -8.68 -11.90
CA ILE A 103 10.09 -7.66 -12.75
C ILE A 103 11.28 -8.34 -13.43
N SER A 104 11.16 -8.57 -14.73
CA SER A 104 12.22 -9.22 -15.51
C SER A 104 13.57 -8.59 -15.18
N THR A 105 14.62 -9.40 -15.03
CA THR A 105 16.00 -8.93 -14.79
C THR A 105 16.45 -7.92 -15.84
N GLN A 106 15.92 -7.99 -17.06
CA GLN A 106 16.10 -6.98 -18.10
C GLN A 106 15.44 -5.64 -17.76
N THR A 107 14.21 -5.68 -17.25
CA THR A 107 13.44 -4.51 -16.79
C THR A 107 14.14 -3.85 -15.61
N GLN A 108 14.59 -4.63 -14.63
CA GLN A 108 15.37 -4.16 -13.48
C GLN A 108 16.65 -3.46 -13.95
N ARG A 109 17.48 -4.16 -14.76
CA ARG A 109 18.73 -3.63 -15.32
C ARG A 109 18.51 -2.36 -16.14
N SER A 110 17.43 -2.29 -16.92
CA SER A 110 17.19 -1.13 -17.78
C SER A 110 16.97 0.15 -16.98
N VAL A 111 16.31 0.08 -15.82
CA VAL A 111 15.95 1.27 -15.01
C VAL A 111 17.09 1.67 -14.06
N THR A 112 17.95 0.71 -13.67
CA THR A 112 19.06 0.93 -12.73
C THR A 112 20.24 1.73 -13.25
N PHE A 113 20.46 1.82 -14.57
CA PHE A 113 21.77 2.25 -15.05
C PHE A 113 22.03 3.75 -14.92
N GLU A 114 21.09 4.67 -15.22
CA GLU A 114 21.50 6.10 -15.29
C GLU A 114 20.54 7.16 -14.71
N ARG A 115 19.19 7.09 -14.79
CA ARG A 115 18.33 8.16 -14.19
C ARG A 115 16.98 7.69 -13.60
N GLY A 116 16.75 6.38 -13.54
CA GLY A 116 15.45 5.77 -13.21
C GLY A 116 15.20 5.35 -11.75
N VAL A 117 16.23 5.37 -10.90
CA VAL A 117 16.15 5.01 -9.47
C VAL A 117 16.50 6.22 -8.63
N PHE A 118 15.73 6.49 -7.59
CA PHE A 118 16.01 7.57 -6.64
C PHE A 118 16.33 6.95 -5.28
N PRO A 119 17.51 6.34 -5.09
CA PRO A 119 17.82 5.66 -3.85
C PRO A 119 18.00 6.64 -2.70
N GLY A 120 17.78 6.14 -1.48
CA GLY A 120 18.06 6.89 -0.25
C GLY A 120 17.11 8.07 0.02
N ALA A 121 17.43 8.82 1.07
CA ALA A 121 16.57 9.86 1.60
C ALA A 121 16.36 11.04 0.64
N ALA A 122 17.39 11.45 -0.09
CA ALA A 122 17.31 12.54 -1.08
C ALA A 122 16.30 12.23 -2.21
N GLY A 123 16.10 10.95 -2.52
CA GLY A 123 15.14 10.51 -3.53
C GLY A 123 13.68 10.52 -3.08
N ARG A 124 13.39 10.56 -1.77
CA ARG A 124 12.03 10.38 -1.20
C ARG A 124 11.02 11.37 -1.76
N ALA A 125 11.39 12.64 -1.89
CA ALA A 125 10.50 13.67 -2.42
C ALA A 125 10.10 13.38 -3.88
N LYS A 126 11.05 12.98 -4.72
CA LYS A 126 10.81 12.63 -6.13
C LYS A 126 9.97 11.36 -6.24
N ARG A 127 10.26 10.33 -5.44
CA ARG A 127 9.44 9.11 -5.37
C ARG A 127 8.00 9.41 -4.94
N MET A 128 7.82 10.25 -3.93
CA MET A 128 6.49 10.65 -3.48
C MET A 128 5.72 11.42 -4.57
N SER A 129 6.35 12.33 -5.31
CA SER A 129 5.74 13.01 -6.46
C SER A 129 5.21 12.00 -7.50
N ILE A 130 6.02 10.98 -7.84
CA ILE A 130 5.64 9.91 -8.76
C ILE A 130 4.44 9.12 -8.22
N PHE A 131 4.46 8.73 -6.94
CA PHE A 131 3.36 7.99 -6.32
C PHE A 131 2.07 8.83 -6.26
N THR A 132 2.18 10.13 -5.95
CA THR A 132 1.06 11.06 -5.97
C THR A 132 0.48 11.20 -7.38
N PHE A 133 1.32 11.28 -8.43
CA PHE A 133 0.85 11.29 -9.81
C PHE A 133 0.01 10.03 -10.12
N CYS A 134 0.53 8.85 -9.80
CA CYS A 134 -0.20 7.59 -9.98
C CYS A 134 -1.54 7.60 -9.25
N LEU A 135 -1.51 7.88 -7.94
CA LEU A 135 -2.71 7.84 -7.09
C LEU A 135 -3.75 8.88 -7.52
N SER A 136 -3.33 10.07 -7.97
CA SER A 136 -4.24 11.11 -8.48
C SER A 136 -5.04 10.66 -9.70
N ASN A 137 -4.50 9.71 -10.47
CA ASN A 137 -5.14 9.17 -11.66
C ASN A 137 -5.96 7.90 -11.41
N MET A 138 -5.98 7.38 -10.19
CA MET A 138 -6.76 6.21 -9.81
C MET A 138 -8.12 6.59 -9.25
N THR A 139 -9.11 5.71 -9.47
CA THR A 139 -10.39 5.76 -8.72
C THR A 139 -10.17 5.34 -7.27
N GLU A 140 -11.12 5.64 -6.40
CA GLU A 140 -11.04 5.28 -4.98
C GLU A 140 -10.99 3.75 -4.80
N GLU A 141 -11.71 2.98 -5.61
CA GLU A 141 -11.62 1.51 -5.60
C GLU A 141 -10.21 1.01 -5.96
N GLN A 142 -9.62 1.60 -7.00
CA GLN A 142 -8.25 1.26 -7.41
C GLN A 142 -7.24 1.61 -6.32
N ARG A 143 -7.41 2.74 -5.64
CA ARG A 143 -6.57 3.14 -4.49
C ARG A 143 -6.72 2.18 -3.31
N LEU A 144 -7.95 1.70 -3.05
CA LEU A 144 -8.20 0.72 -2.00
C LEU A 144 -7.54 -0.63 -2.33
N THR A 145 -7.55 -1.00 -3.61
CA THR A 145 -6.80 -2.17 -4.10
C THR A 145 -5.30 -1.99 -3.90
N VAL A 146 -4.76 -0.82 -4.25
CA VAL A 146 -3.33 -0.49 -4.03
C VAL A 146 -2.98 -0.52 -2.54
N PHE A 147 -3.84 -0.02 -1.65
CA PHE A 147 -3.65 -0.13 -0.20
C PHE A 147 -3.43 -1.59 0.23
N GLY A 148 -4.28 -2.49 -0.25
CA GLY A 148 -4.15 -3.93 0.02
C GLY A 148 -2.88 -4.54 -0.59
N GLN A 149 -2.52 -4.12 -1.81
CA GLN A 149 -1.29 -4.56 -2.45
C GLN A 149 -0.04 -4.09 -1.69
N ILE A 150 0.02 -2.86 -1.20
CA ILE A 150 1.14 -2.38 -0.37
C ILE A 150 1.28 -3.27 0.88
N THR A 151 0.16 -3.62 1.52
CA THR A 151 0.16 -4.48 2.70
C THR A 151 0.74 -5.87 2.38
N ASN A 152 0.18 -6.56 1.39
CA ASN A 152 0.50 -7.97 1.15
C ASN A 152 1.80 -8.16 0.35
N LEU A 153 2.15 -7.19 -0.47
CA LEU A 153 3.23 -7.31 -1.45
C LEU A 153 4.46 -6.48 -1.11
N ILE A 154 4.41 -5.64 -0.07
CA ILE A 154 5.58 -4.90 0.42
C ILE A 154 5.77 -5.18 1.91
N LEU A 155 4.76 -4.93 2.75
CA LEU A 155 4.92 -5.01 4.21
C LEU A 155 4.99 -6.44 4.76
N GLU A 156 4.27 -7.39 4.14
CA GLU A 156 4.23 -8.79 4.59
C GLU A 156 5.50 -9.58 4.21
N ILE A 157 6.18 -9.20 3.14
CA ILE A 157 7.31 -9.95 2.57
C ILE A 157 8.47 -10.16 3.55
N PRO A 158 8.95 -9.14 4.28
CA PRO A 158 9.99 -9.32 5.28
C PRO A 158 9.67 -10.41 6.31
N LEU A 159 8.40 -10.53 6.70
CA LEU A 159 7.92 -11.50 7.68
C LEU A 159 7.98 -12.93 7.15
N LEU A 160 7.63 -13.13 5.88
CA LEU A 160 7.54 -14.46 5.26
C LEU A 160 8.88 -15.04 4.83
N ARG A 161 9.82 -14.18 4.41
CA ARG A 161 10.99 -14.61 3.61
C ARG A 161 12.34 -14.36 4.29
N LYS A 162 12.37 -13.92 5.55
CA LYS A 162 13.59 -13.56 6.29
C LYS A 162 14.49 -12.62 5.48
N VAL A 163 13.89 -11.68 4.76
CA VAL A 163 14.64 -10.66 4.02
C VAL A 163 15.25 -9.71 5.05
N ASP A 164 16.49 -9.29 4.80
CA ASP A 164 17.18 -8.38 5.70
C ASP A 164 16.51 -7.00 5.70
N ILE A 165 15.80 -6.69 6.80
CA ILE A 165 15.14 -5.40 7.03
C ILE A 165 16.10 -4.26 7.36
N THR A 166 17.40 -4.55 7.44
CA THR A 166 18.46 -3.55 7.64
C THR A 166 19.13 -3.13 6.35
N ASN A 167 18.84 -3.79 5.22
CA ASN A 167 19.31 -3.38 3.90
C ASN A 167 18.72 -2.00 3.54
N THR A 168 19.56 -1.07 3.08
CA THR A 168 19.18 0.29 2.64
C THR A 168 18.00 0.30 1.68
N GLU A 169 17.99 -0.56 0.66
CA GLU A 169 16.88 -0.61 -0.31
C GLU A 169 15.56 -1.01 0.35
N MET A 170 15.62 -2.00 1.26
CA MET A 170 14.47 -2.47 2.04
C MET A 170 13.97 -1.38 3.00
N ILE A 171 14.89 -0.62 3.60
CA ILE A 171 14.54 0.51 4.45
C ILE A 171 13.77 1.57 3.65
N GLU A 172 14.22 1.91 2.43
CA GLU A 172 13.56 2.95 1.63
C GLU A 172 12.17 2.53 1.14
N ILE A 173 11.99 1.30 0.65
CA ILE A 173 10.69 0.79 0.21
C ILE A 173 9.70 0.65 1.37
N LEU A 174 10.14 0.17 2.54
CA LEU A 174 9.29 0.10 3.73
C LEU A 174 8.95 1.50 4.25
N PHE A 175 9.90 2.44 4.23
CA PHE A 175 9.63 3.84 4.57
C PHE A 175 8.54 4.43 3.68
N ASP A 176 8.69 4.31 2.36
CA ASP A 176 7.71 4.83 1.39
C ASP A 176 6.34 4.19 1.58
N ALA A 177 6.29 2.86 1.75
CA ALA A 177 5.05 2.13 2.02
C ALA A 177 4.36 2.62 3.30
N ILE A 178 5.10 2.74 4.41
CA ILE A 178 4.57 3.24 5.68
C ILE A 178 4.08 4.69 5.52
N CYS A 179 4.85 5.56 4.86
CA CYS A 179 4.46 6.94 4.61
C CYS A 179 3.21 7.06 3.72
N LEU A 180 3.08 6.21 2.70
CA LEU A 180 1.89 6.17 1.85
C LEU A 180 0.64 5.79 2.66
N LEU A 181 0.73 4.74 3.49
CA LEU A 181 -0.40 4.30 4.32
C LEU A 181 -0.75 5.28 5.45
N HIS A 182 0.26 5.94 6.02
CA HIS A 182 0.10 6.87 7.14
C HIS A 182 -0.33 8.26 6.70
N ARG A 183 0.40 8.89 5.77
CA ARG A 183 0.33 10.34 5.53
C ARG A 183 -0.29 10.72 4.20
N HIS A 184 -0.34 9.82 3.22
CA HIS A 184 -0.78 10.20 1.88
C HIS A 184 -2.31 10.36 1.81
N LYS A 185 -2.78 11.59 1.58
CA LYS A 185 -4.21 11.98 1.60
C LYS A 185 -5.12 11.07 0.76
N LEU A 186 -4.66 10.66 -0.43
CA LEU A 186 -5.46 9.84 -1.34
C LEU A 186 -5.65 8.38 -0.87
N LEU A 187 -4.90 7.93 0.13
CA LEU A 187 -5.02 6.60 0.75
C LEU A 187 -5.68 6.63 2.13
N GLN A 188 -6.11 7.81 2.61
CA GLN A 188 -6.83 7.94 3.87
C GLN A 188 -8.34 7.74 3.71
N PHE A 189 -8.88 7.96 2.51
CA PHE A 189 -10.33 7.86 2.20
C PHE A 189 -11.20 8.68 3.17
N GLN A 190 -10.67 9.81 3.66
CA GLN A 190 -11.39 10.68 4.58
C GLN A 190 -12.64 11.23 3.88
N LEU A 191 -13.77 11.20 4.60
CA LEU A 191 -14.97 11.91 4.18
C LEU A 191 -14.62 13.38 4.00
N VAL A 192 -14.97 13.98 2.87
CA VAL A 192 -15.10 15.44 2.74
C VAL A 192 -16.32 15.84 3.59
N GLY A 193 -16.17 15.78 4.91
CA GLY A 193 -17.24 15.93 5.89
C GLY A 193 -16.84 16.82 7.07
N GLY A 194 -15.70 17.51 6.99
CA GLY A 194 -15.31 18.54 7.94
C GLY A 194 -15.60 19.92 7.37
N LYS A 195 -16.64 20.59 7.89
CA LYS A 195 -17.07 22.01 7.74
C LYS A 195 -17.13 22.66 6.33
N ASN A 196 -16.30 22.28 5.38
CA ASN A 196 -16.24 22.85 4.04
C ASN A 196 -17.27 22.25 3.07
N ALA A 197 -17.85 21.08 3.40
CA ALA A 197 -18.97 20.53 2.63
C ALA A 197 -20.27 21.34 2.80
N ARG A 198 -20.40 22.11 3.88
CA ARG A 198 -21.55 23.00 4.11
C ARG A 198 -21.43 24.35 3.40
N ASN A 199 -20.25 24.69 2.86
CA ASN A 199 -20.07 25.94 2.11
C ASN A 199 -20.35 25.79 0.60
N VAL A 200 -20.57 24.57 0.11
CA VAL A 200 -21.09 24.34 -1.26
C VAL A 200 -22.63 24.26 -1.26
N GLU A 201 -23.26 24.26 -0.07
CA GLU A 201 -24.73 24.22 0.07
C GLU A 201 -25.38 25.61 -0.02
N GLN A 202 -24.61 26.68 -0.19
CA GLN A 202 -25.12 28.02 -0.45
C GLN A 202 -24.47 28.56 -1.71
N GLU A 203 -25.31 28.83 -2.70
CA GLU A 203 -24.96 29.38 -4.03
C GLU A 203 -24.54 28.35 -5.08
N THR A 204 -25.48 27.51 -5.54
CA THR A 204 -25.65 27.20 -6.97
C THR A 204 -26.94 26.38 -7.18
N PHE A 205 -27.57 26.60 -8.33
CA PHE A 205 -28.85 26.09 -8.82
C PHE A 205 -29.29 24.70 -8.30
N ASP A 206 -30.56 24.59 -7.87
CA ASP A 206 -31.26 23.36 -7.49
C ASP A 206 -31.39 22.39 -8.68
N ASP A 207 -30.36 21.60 -8.95
CA ASP A 207 -30.50 20.41 -9.77
C ASP A 207 -30.51 19.17 -8.87
N GLU A 208 -31.69 18.59 -8.71
CA GLU A 208 -31.92 17.39 -7.89
C GLU A 208 -31.04 16.20 -8.36
N SER A 209 -30.61 16.21 -9.63
CA SER A 209 -29.71 15.22 -10.20
C SER A 209 -28.28 15.32 -9.62
N ILE A 210 -27.73 16.54 -9.55
CA ILE A 210 -26.41 16.84 -8.99
C ILE A 210 -26.38 16.51 -7.49
N ARG A 211 -27.45 16.85 -6.75
CA ARG A 211 -27.59 16.48 -5.33
C ARG A 211 -27.59 14.97 -5.14
N LYS A 212 -28.36 14.22 -5.94
CA LYS A 212 -28.41 12.75 -5.88
C LYS A 212 -27.06 12.12 -6.22
N GLU A 213 -26.32 12.66 -7.18
CA GLU A 213 -24.98 12.18 -7.52
C GLU A 213 -23.95 12.47 -6.41
N GLY A 214 -24.00 13.67 -5.83
CA GLY A 214 -23.19 14.05 -4.66
C GLY A 214 -23.43 13.11 -3.48
N MET A 215 -24.69 12.81 -3.16
CA MET A 215 -25.05 11.86 -2.08
C MET A 215 -24.56 10.43 -2.36
N LYS A 216 -24.62 9.96 -3.61
CA LYS A 216 -24.08 8.65 -3.99
C LYS A 216 -22.56 8.60 -3.82
N ARG A 217 -21.87 9.68 -4.19
CA ARG A 217 -20.42 9.78 -4.05
C ARG A 217 -19.99 9.80 -2.58
N THR A 218 -20.69 10.52 -1.71
CA THR A 218 -20.39 10.53 -0.27
C THR A 218 -20.63 9.16 0.38
N ALA A 219 -21.73 8.48 0.05
CA ALA A 219 -22.00 7.12 0.51
C ALA A 219 -20.94 6.10 0.02
N PHE A 220 -20.47 6.26 -1.22
CA PHE A 220 -19.39 5.44 -1.76
C PHE A 220 -18.06 5.67 -1.02
N LEU A 221 -17.69 6.92 -0.76
CA LEU A 221 -16.51 7.25 0.03
C LEU A 221 -16.59 6.69 1.46
N GLU A 222 -17.76 6.76 2.09
CA GLU A 222 -18.00 6.16 3.40
C GLU A 222 -17.80 4.64 3.37
N THR A 223 -18.26 3.98 2.31
CA THR A 223 -18.06 2.55 2.09
C THR A 223 -16.57 2.23 1.93
N CYS A 224 -15.83 2.99 1.13
CA CYS A 224 -14.37 2.83 1.01
C CYS A 224 -13.65 3.03 2.35
N ALA A 225 -14.03 4.04 3.14
CA ALA A 225 -13.47 4.29 4.46
C ALA A 225 -13.73 3.14 5.44
N LYS A 226 -14.97 2.62 5.48
CA LYS A 226 -15.34 1.44 6.27
C LYS A 226 -14.54 0.21 5.85
N THR A 227 -14.42 -0.05 4.55
CA THR A 227 -13.64 -1.18 4.03
C THR A 227 -12.16 -1.04 4.37
N ARG A 228 -11.58 0.16 4.28
CA ARG A 228 -10.21 0.44 4.73
C ARG A 228 -10.04 0.11 6.21
N ILE A 229 -10.93 0.58 7.08
CA ILE A 229 -10.86 0.29 8.52
C ILE A 229 -10.91 -1.22 8.77
N GLN A 230 -11.84 -1.93 8.13
CA GLN A 230 -11.92 -3.39 8.26
C GLN A 230 -10.64 -4.08 7.80
N PHE A 231 -10.07 -3.64 6.68
CA PHE A 231 -8.83 -4.18 6.15
C PHE A 231 -7.64 -3.92 7.08
N ILE A 232 -7.55 -2.71 7.65
CA ILE A 232 -6.55 -2.38 8.67
C ILE A 232 -6.68 -3.29 9.89
N THR A 233 -7.89 -3.39 10.46
CA THR A 233 -8.13 -4.16 11.68
C THR A 233 -7.86 -5.65 11.49
N LYS A 234 -8.27 -6.22 10.35
CA LYS A 234 -8.20 -7.66 10.09
C LYS A 234 -6.86 -8.14 9.51
N SER A 235 -6.15 -7.29 8.77
CA SER A 235 -4.97 -7.71 7.99
C SER A 235 -3.76 -6.81 8.19
N THR A 236 -3.87 -5.50 7.92
CA THR A 236 -2.69 -4.62 7.89
C THR A 236 -2.08 -4.40 9.27
N PHE A 237 -2.89 -4.17 10.31
CA PHE A 237 -2.38 -3.88 11.64
C PHE A 237 -1.62 -5.07 12.27
N PRO A 238 -2.11 -6.33 12.20
CA PRO A 238 -1.32 -7.49 12.60
C PRO A 238 0.07 -7.54 11.94
N ILE A 239 0.14 -7.30 10.62
CA ILE A 239 1.40 -7.28 9.86
C ILE A 239 2.31 -6.15 10.36
N LEU A 240 1.78 -4.95 10.58
CA LEU A 240 2.55 -3.81 11.11
C LEU A 240 3.06 -4.04 12.53
N ALA A 241 2.25 -4.64 13.41
CA ALA A 241 2.64 -4.94 14.78
C ALA A 241 3.82 -5.93 14.81
N GLU A 242 3.76 -6.98 14.00
CA GLU A 242 4.85 -7.95 13.89
C GLU A 242 6.10 -7.34 13.22
N LEU A 243 5.91 -6.57 12.15
CA LEU A 243 7.02 -5.88 11.48
C LEU A 243 7.72 -4.89 12.43
N ARG A 244 6.96 -4.20 13.29
CA ARG A 244 7.53 -3.35 14.35
C ARG A 244 8.41 -4.16 15.30
N ASN A 245 7.94 -5.33 15.75
CA ASN A 245 8.71 -6.18 16.66
C ASN A 245 10.03 -6.63 16.01
N GLN A 246 9.99 -7.00 14.72
CA GLN A 246 11.21 -7.32 13.98
C GLN A 246 12.14 -6.11 13.83
N MET A 247 11.60 -4.93 13.50
CA MET A 247 12.37 -3.68 13.42
C MET A 247 12.99 -3.30 14.77
N LYS A 248 12.30 -3.54 15.89
CA LYS A 248 12.81 -3.33 17.25
C LYS A 248 13.96 -4.28 17.56
N ALA A 249 13.80 -5.57 17.26
CA ALA A 249 14.85 -6.58 17.43
C ALA A 249 16.09 -6.27 16.58
N ALA A 250 15.90 -5.81 15.34
CA ALA A 250 16.97 -5.44 14.43
C ALA A 250 17.55 -4.03 14.66
N ARG A 251 16.99 -3.24 15.58
CA ARG A 251 17.33 -1.82 15.80
C ARG A 251 17.27 -1.00 14.51
N SER A 252 16.24 -1.24 13.70
CA SER A 252 16.05 -0.58 12.42
C SER A 252 15.80 0.94 12.59
N PRO A 253 16.32 1.79 11.69
CA PRO A 253 16.03 3.23 11.68
C PRO A 253 14.57 3.55 11.37
N LEU A 254 13.77 2.56 10.94
CA LEU A 254 12.33 2.72 10.67
C LEU A 254 11.45 2.55 11.90
N LEU A 255 12.00 2.12 13.04
CA LEU A 255 11.23 1.90 14.26
C LEU A 255 10.39 3.13 14.67
N PRO A 256 10.90 4.38 14.60
CA PRO A 256 10.08 5.56 14.88
C PRO A 256 8.92 5.73 13.89
N THR A 257 9.16 5.48 12.61
CA THR A 257 8.17 5.67 11.54
C THR A 257 7.02 4.69 11.66
N ILE A 258 7.33 3.39 11.87
CA ILE A 258 6.29 2.37 12.07
C ILE A 258 5.58 2.55 13.41
N GLY A 259 6.30 2.95 14.46
CA GLY A 259 5.71 3.24 15.77
C GLY A 259 4.73 4.40 15.73
N LYS A 260 5.08 5.51 15.05
CA LYS A 260 4.19 6.65 14.80
C LYS A 260 2.91 6.20 14.06
N LEU A 261 3.02 5.34 13.04
CA LEU A 261 1.86 4.79 12.32
C LEU A 261 0.98 3.90 13.23
N CYS A 262 1.57 2.94 13.94
CA CYS A 262 0.83 2.06 14.83
C CYS A 262 0.08 2.86 15.92
N ARG A 263 0.73 3.88 16.49
CA ARG A 263 0.12 4.77 17.48
C ARG A 263 -1.04 5.57 16.88
N ALA A 264 -0.87 6.12 15.68
CA ALA A 264 -1.93 6.85 15.00
C ALA A 264 -3.15 5.96 14.79
N TRP A 265 -2.98 4.76 14.22
CA TRP A 265 -4.10 3.85 13.95
C TRP A 265 -4.76 3.30 15.22
N LEU A 266 -3.99 3.01 16.28
CA LEU A 266 -4.59 2.62 17.57
C LEU A 266 -5.49 3.72 18.12
N ASN A 267 -5.15 4.99 17.92
CA ASN A 267 -5.95 6.12 18.42
C ASN A 267 -7.10 6.51 17.49
N GLU A 268 -6.91 6.43 16.18
CA GLU A 268 -7.90 6.83 15.17
C GLU A 268 -8.97 5.76 14.92
N ILE A 269 -8.62 4.47 15.03
CA ILE A 269 -9.52 3.38 14.68
C ILE A 269 -10.24 2.85 15.93
N PRO A 270 -11.56 3.07 16.05
CA PRO A 270 -12.32 2.60 17.20
C PRO A 270 -12.38 1.07 17.23
N GLY A 271 -12.23 0.48 18.42
CA GLY A 271 -12.29 -0.96 18.61
C GLY A 271 -10.98 -1.71 18.29
N LEU A 272 -9.97 -1.03 17.74
CA LEU A 272 -8.70 -1.68 17.38
C LEU A 272 -7.88 -2.05 18.63
N LYS A 273 -7.90 -1.23 19.69
CA LYS A 273 -7.24 -1.57 20.96
C LYS A 273 -7.93 -2.72 21.67
N GLU A 274 -9.24 -2.85 21.48
CA GLU A 274 -10.07 -3.87 22.11
C GLU A 274 -10.10 -5.19 21.33
N SER A 275 -9.66 -5.19 20.06
CA SER A 275 -9.67 -6.39 19.22
C SER A 275 -8.64 -7.44 19.65
N ASP A 276 -7.54 -7.03 20.28
CA ASP A 276 -6.51 -7.92 20.82
C ASP A 276 -5.88 -7.34 22.09
N ILE A 277 -5.63 -8.20 23.09
CA ILE A 277 -4.95 -7.85 24.34
C ILE A 277 -3.53 -7.33 24.04
N MET A 278 -2.85 -7.88 23.03
CA MET A 278 -1.51 -7.42 22.62
C MET A 278 -1.54 -5.95 22.16
N TYR A 279 -2.60 -5.54 21.46
CA TYR A 279 -2.72 -4.18 20.95
C TYR A 279 -3.00 -3.16 22.05
N ARG A 280 -3.71 -3.58 23.10
CA ARG A 280 -3.87 -2.77 24.31
C ARG A 280 -2.52 -2.50 24.98
N ASN A 281 -1.72 -3.54 25.19
CA ASN A 281 -0.39 -3.38 25.79
C ASN A 281 0.56 -2.55 24.91
N LEU A 282 0.42 -2.69 23.58
CA LEU A 282 1.20 -1.92 22.61
C LEU A 282 0.96 -0.40 22.70
N VAL A 283 -0.21 0.05 23.18
CA VAL A 283 -0.49 1.48 23.38
C VAL A 283 0.47 2.09 24.39
N ASP A 284 0.70 1.41 25.51
CA ASP A 284 1.56 1.89 26.58
C ASP A 284 3.03 1.86 26.13
N ASP A 285 3.47 0.75 25.51
CA ASP A 285 4.80 0.63 24.91
C ASP A 285 5.10 1.75 23.90
N LEU A 286 4.13 2.09 23.04
CA LEU A 286 4.28 3.14 22.04
C LEU A 286 4.21 4.55 22.65
N ALA A 287 3.53 4.73 23.79
CA ALA A 287 3.49 6.00 24.49
C ALA A 287 4.89 6.38 24.98
N GLU A 288 5.57 5.42 25.61
CA GLU A 288 6.95 5.57 26.10
C GLU A 288 7.95 5.74 24.94
N GLU A 289 7.89 4.87 23.93
CA GLU A 289 8.81 4.92 22.80
C GLU A 289 8.68 6.21 21.97
N CYS A 290 7.46 6.66 21.68
CA CYS A 290 7.26 7.90 20.92
C CYS A 290 7.69 9.14 21.72
N ALA A 291 7.60 9.11 23.06
CA ALA A 291 8.11 10.20 23.89
C ALA A 291 9.63 10.38 23.72
N LEU A 292 10.36 9.27 23.52
CA LEU A 292 11.81 9.30 23.24
C LEU A 292 12.13 9.89 21.87
N TRP A 293 11.24 9.75 20.88
CA TRP A 293 11.44 10.20 19.50
C TRP A 293 10.89 11.60 19.20
N SER A 294 10.32 12.30 20.18
CA SER A 294 9.63 13.58 19.97
C SER A 294 10.55 14.74 19.56
N ASN A 295 11.88 14.52 19.52
CA ASN A 295 12.88 15.50 19.09
C ASN A 295 13.49 15.22 17.69
N ASP A 296 13.21 14.06 17.09
CA ASP A 296 13.83 13.62 15.83
C ASP A 296 12.76 13.33 14.77
N ASP A 297 12.31 14.38 14.07
CA ASP A 297 11.46 14.22 12.88
C ASP A 297 12.25 13.90 11.60
N ASP A 298 13.58 13.98 11.68
CA ASP A 298 14.47 13.55 10.61
C ASP A 298 15.05 12.18 10.97
N ILE A 299 14.63 11.15 10.21
CA ILE A 299 15.34 9.88 10.17
C ILE A 299 16.78 10.20 9.82
N ALA A 300 17.68 10.01 10.78
CA ALA A 300 19.11 10.19 10.58
C ALA A 300 19.55 9.35 9.38
N ASP A 301 20.09 10.02 8.37
CA ASP A 301 20.73 9.39 7.23
C ASP A 301 21.83 8.43 7.75
N PRO A 302 21.74 7.12 7.50
CA PRO A 302 22.79 6.19 7.92
C PRO A 302 24.15 6.51 7.27
N ALA A 303 24.19 7.28 6.17
CA ALA A 303 25.43 7.81 5.59
C ALA A 303 26.06 8.92 6.45
N ALA A 304 25.26 9.82 7.04
CA ALA A 304 25.74 10.90 7.90
C ALA A 304 26.29 10.39 9.25
N ALA A 305 25.84 9.22 9.71
CA ALA A 305 26.35 8.59 10.93
C ALA A 305 27.78 8.01 10.76
N GLN A 306 28.21 7.72 9.52
CA GLN A 306 29.55 7.20 9.25
C GLN A 306 30.60 8.32 9.09
N GLU A 307 30.22 9.53 8.69
CA GLU A 307 31.14 10.67 8.58
C GLU A 307 31.51 11.29 9.94
N LYS A 308 30.62 11.22 10.94
CA LYS A 308 30.90 11.73 12.30
C LYS A 308 31.96 10.93 13.06
N LYS A 309 32.36 9.74 12.59
CA LYS A 309 33.47 8.96 13.18
C LYS A 309 34.84 9.26 12.57
N LYS A 310 34.94 10.04 11.49
CA LYS A 310 36.23 10.40 10.84
C LYS A 310 36.72 11.82 11.14
N THR A 311 35.89 12.69 11.73
CA THR A 311 36.26 14.11 11.92
C THR A 311 36.68 14.49 13.35
N THR A 312 36.75 13.54 14.29
CA THR A 312 37.34 13.77 15.62
C THR A 312 38.85 13.51 15.64
N SER A 313 39.60 14.13 14.72
CA SER A 313 41.05 14.35 14.89
C SER A 313 41.56 15.48 13.98
N SER A 314 41.26 16.73 14.34
CA SER A 314 42.19 17.86 14.18
C SER A 314 41.53 19.17 14.62
N SER A 315 41.86 19.58 15.84
CA SER A 315 41.64 20.95 16.33
C SER A 315 42.80 21.81 15.82
N GLY A 316 42.49 22.93 15.13
CA GLY A 316 43.50 23.85 14.64
C GLY A 316 42.94 25.11 13.96
N LYS A 317 42.48 26.06 14.79
CA LYS A 317 42.36 27.52 14.56
C LYS A 317 42.58 28.07 13.13
N LYS A 318 41.60 28.84 12.62
CA LYS A 318 41.76 30.28 12.32
C LYS A 318 40.43 30.97 11.94
N ARG A 319 40.26 32.18 12.48
CA ARG A 319 39.27 33.22 12.13
C ARG A 319 39.63 33.85 10.78
N SER A 320 38.64 34.13 9.94
CA SER A 320 38.46 35.44 9.27
C SER A 320 37.03 35.59 8.72
N LYS A 321 36.57 36.85 8.70
CA LYS A 321 35.21 37.33 8.39
C LYS A 321 34.98 37.52 6.87
N ILE A 322 33.72 37.84 6.53
CA ILE A 322 33.16 38.49 5.31
C ILE A 322 32.80 37.43 4.22
N ALA A 323 31.60 37.34 3.64
CA ALA A 323 30.63 38.36 3.24
C ALA A 323 29.16 37.95 3.43
N GLN A 324 28.31 38.97 3.49
CA GLN A 324 26.86 38.94 3.42
C GLN A 324 26.38 38.44 2.05
N ASN A 325 25.26 37.70 2.01
CA ASN A 325 24.09 38.09 1.20
C ASN A 325 22.87 37.18 1.41
N ALA A 326 21.76 37.86 1.66
CA ALA A 326 20.37 37.63 1.23
C ALA A 326 19.63 36.30 1.56
N ASP A 327 18.50 36.53 2.23
CA ASP A 327 17.17 35.94 2.01
C ASP A 327 16.87 34.50 2.45
N SER A 328 16.44 34.42 3.71
CA SER A 328 15.60 33.37 4.27
C SER A 328 14.31 34.01 4.77
N SER A 329 13.33 34.23 3.89
CA SER A 329 11.92 34.44 4.24
C SER A 329 11.07 34.51 2.97
N ALA A 330 10.64 33.36 2.44
CA ALA A 330 9.38 33.22 1.69
C ALA A 330 9.28 31.79 1.11
N VAL A 331 8.81 30.83 1.91
CA VAL A 331 8.15 29.63 1.35
C VAL A 331 6.92 29.33 2.23
N ALA A 332 6.00 30.29 2.22
CA ALA A 332 4.62 30.09 2.59
C ALA A 332 3.80 30.81 1.51
N ALA A 333 2.82 30.11 0.96
CA ALA A 333 1.91 30.55 -0.12
C ALA A 333 2.48 30.51 -1.55
N ILE A 334 2.50 29.31 -2.16
CA ILE A 334 2.18 29.14 -3.58
C ILE A 334 1.50 27.76 -3.72
N PHE A 335 0.18 27.74 -3.87
CA PHE A 335 -0.63 26.75 -4.61
C PHE A 335 -2.10 27.13 -4.41
N ASP A 336 -2.51 28.22 -5.06
CA ASP A 336 -3.90 28.48 -5.38
C ASP A 336 -3.90 29.26 -6.70
N ASP A 337 -4.12 28.53 -7.80
CA ASP A 337 -4.57 29.00 -9.11
C ASP A 337 -4.30 27.89 -10.15
N SER A 338 -5.27 26.99 -10.30
CA SER A 338 -5.53 26.30 -11.57
C SER A 338 -6.90 25.62 -11.50
N GLU A 339 -7.96 26.42 -11.42
CA GLU A 339 -9.26 25.99 -11.92
C GLU A 339 -9.43 26.47 -13.35
N ASN A 340 -10.12 25.64 -14.14
CA ASN A 340 -10.68 25.92 -15.45
C ASN A 340 -9.85 25.51 -16.68
N GLU A 341 -9.78 24.21 -16.96
CA GLU A 341 -9.96 23.69 -18.34
C GLU A 341 -10.80 22.41 -18.31
N GLY A 342 -11.73 22.31 -19.26
CA GLY A 342 -12.92 21.48 -19.20
C GLY A 342 -12.69 19.97 -19.06
N GLN A 343 -13.32 19.39 -18.04
CA GLN A 343 -13.55 17.96 -17.94
C GLN A 343 -14.77 17.59 -18.80
N GLU A 344 -14.54 16.90 -19.92
CA GLU A 344 -15.59 16.11 -20.55
C GLU A 344 -15.97 14.95 -19.60
N ASN A 345 -17.26 14.91 -19.26
CA ASN A 345 -17.90 13.93 -18.40
C ASN A 345 -17.67 12.50 -18.91
N ILE A 346 -16.83 11.74 -18.20
CA ILE A 346 -16.89 10.28 -18.19
C ILE A 346 -17.63 9.91 -16.91
N GLU A 347 -18.96 9.77 -17.01
CA GLU A 347 -19.80 9.29 -15.92
C GLU A 347 -19.31 7.93 -15.38
N PRO A 348 -19.07 7.77 -14.07
CA PRO A 348 -18.88 6.46 -13.48
C PRO A 348 -20.24 5.82 -13.17
N ASN A 349 -20.50 4.64 -13.72
CA ASN A 349 -21.67 3.84 -13.35
C ASN A 349 -21.53 3.33 -11.89
N LEU A 350 -22.01 4.13 -10.94
CA LEU A 350 -21.86 3.95 -9.49
C LEU A 350 -22.51 2.66 -8.95
N SER A 351 -23.57 2.14 -9.59
CA SER A 351 -24.22 0.89 -9.16
C SER A 351 -23.40 -0.35 -9.56
N ALA A 352 -22.74 -0.30 -10.72
CA ALA A 352 -21.74 -1.28 -11.11
C ALA A 352 -20.53 -1.25 -10.16
N ASN A 353 -20.10 -0.07 -9.71
CA ASN A 353 -18.96 0.07 -8.80
C ASN A 353 -19.24 -0.48 -7.37
N LEU A 354 -20.48 -0.38 -6.86
CA LEU A 354 -20.85 -1.02 -5.59
C LEU A 354 -20.77 -2.55 -5.67
N THR A 355 -21.26 -3.14 -6.76
CA THR A 355 -21.21 -4.60 -6.98
C THR A 355 -19.81 -5.10 -7.30
N VAL A 356 -18.95 -4.28 -7.92
CA VAL A 356 -17.53 -4.60 -8.10
C VAL A 356 -16.80 -4.51 -6.75
N LEU A 357 -17.09 -3.53 -5.88
CA LEU A 357 -16.56 -3.48 -4.52
C LEU A 357 -16.93 -4.71 -3.69
N GLU A 358 -18.19 -5.15 -3.71
CA GLU A 358 -18.60 -6.39 -3.04
C GLU A 358 -17.83 -7.60 -3.58
N LYS A 359 -17.62 -7.70 -4.90
CA LYS A 359 -16.82 -8.76 -5.51
C LYS A 359 -15.33 -8.66 -5.17
N SER A 360 -14.78 -7.45 -5.10
CA SER A 360 -13.40 -7.18 -4.69
C SER A 360 -13.20 -7.52 -3.21
N VAL A 361 -14.17 -7.21 -2.33
CA VAL A 361 -14.19 -7.62 -0.92
C VAL A 361 -14.26 -9.14 -0.79
N ILE A 362 -15.15 -9.80 -1.53
CA ILE A 362 -15.25 -11.27 -1.55
C ILE A 362 -13.96 -11.91 -2.08
N GLN A 363 -13.35 -11.34 -3.12
CA GLN A 363 -12.08 -11.83 -3.66
C GLN A 363 -10.93 -11.60 -2.66
N MET A 364 -10.92 -10.47 -1.96
CA MET A 364 -9.97 -10.18 -0.89
C MET A 364 -10.16 -11.14 0.29
N GLU A 365 -11.38 -11.41 0.74
CA GLU A 365 -11.70 -12.40 1.77
C GLU A 365 -11.28 -13.82 1.38
N LYS A 366 -11.49 -14.20 0.11
CA LYS A 366 -10.97 -15.47 -0.43
C LYS A 366 -9.45 -15.54 -0.42
N THR A 367 -8.77 -14.42 -0.69
CA THR A 367 -7.31 -14.35 -0.67
C THR A 367 -6.77 -14.46 0.76
N ILE A 368 -7.43 -13.80 1.73
CA ILE A 368 -7.14 -13.89 3.17
C ILE A 368 -7.35 -15.32 3.69
N ASN A 369 -8.47 -15.96 3.33
CA ASN A 369 -8.77 -17.33 3.75
C ASN A 369 -7.81 -18.36 3.13
N ALA A 370 -7.48 -18.22 1.84
CA ALA A 370 -6.48 -19.07 1.19
C ALA A 370 -5.08 -18.90 1.82
N HIS A 371 -4.73 -17.69 2.26
CA HIS A 371 -3.48 -17.42 2.94
C HIS A 371 -3.43 -18.10 4.32
N ASN A 372 -4.52 -17.99 5.10
CA ASN A 372 -4.69 -18.67 6.38
C ASN A 372 -4.63 -20.21 6.26
N GLU A 373 -5.15 -20.79 5.17
CA GLU A 373 -5.06 -22.23 4.92
C GLU A 373 -3.65 -22.67 4.48
N SER A 374 -2.91 -21.80 3.78
CA SER A 374 -1.55 -22.08 3.32
C SER A 374 -0.49 -21.95 4.42
N ALA A 375 -0.73 -21.11 5.44
CA ALA A 375 0.15 -20.90 6.59
C ALA A 375 0.11 -22.06 7.62
N ILE A 376 -0.84 -22.99 7.49
CA ILE A 376 -0.96 -24.18 8.36
C ILE A 376 -0.10 -25.31 7.80
N SER A 377 0.97 -25.63 8.54
CA SER A 377 1.85 -26.78 8.28
C SER A 377 1.04 -28.07 8.08
N PRO A 378 1.46 -29.00 7.20
CA PRO A 378 0.81 -30.31 7.03
C PRO A 378 0.60 -31.07 8.36
N ALA A 379 1.48 -30.85 9.33
CA ALA A 379 1.38 -31.41 10.68
C ALA A 379 0.20 -30.81 11.48
N GLN A 380 0.01 -29.49 11.42
CA GLN A 380 -1.12 -28.80 12.07
C GLN A 380 -2.46 -29.15 11.40
N ARG A 381 -2.46 -29.36 10.07
CA ARG A 381 -3.62 -29.84 9.30
C ARG A 381 -4.07 -31.23 9.75
N ASN A 382 -3.12 -32.13 10.03
CA ASN A 382 -3.40 -33.46 10.59
C ASN A 382 -3.89 -33.41 12.05
N ILE A 383 -3.40 -32.48 12.86
CA ILE A 383 -3.86 -32.27 14.24
C ILE A 383 -5.29 -31.72 14.26
N MET A 384 -5.62 -30.77 13.40
CA MET A 384 -6.99 -30.25 13.28
C MET A 384 -7.96 -31.30 12.73
N ARG A 385 -7.57 -32.10 11.73
CA ARG A 385 -8.39 -33.24 11.26
C ARG A 385 -8.60 -34.31 12.34
N ARG A 386 -7.61 -34.55 13.20
CA ARG A 386 -7.73 -35.46 14.35
C ARG A 386 -8.62 -34.88 15.46
N LYS A 387 -8.55 -33.57 15.73
CA LYS A 387 -9.46 -32.88 16.68
C LYS A 387 -10.90 -32.86 16.18
N SER A 388 -11.11 -32.56 14.90
CA SER A 388 -12.44 -32.58 14.27
C SER A 388 -13.04 -33.99 14.26
N ARG A 389 -12.25 -35.03 13.93
CA ARG A 389 -12.70 -36.43 14.06
C ARG A 389 -13.01 -36.85 15.50
N ARG A 390 -12.27 -36.32 16.49
CA ARG A 390 -12.55 -36.57 17.91
C ARG A 390 -13.82 -35.86 18.39
N SER A 391 -14.11 -34.65 17.93
CA SER A 391 -15.39 -33.98 18.23
C SER A 391 -16.58 -34.67 17.54
N SER A 392 -16.40 -35.19 16.33
CA SER A 392 -17.44 -35.99 15.64
C SER A 392 -17.69 -37.33 16.33
N LEU A 393 -16.64 -38.01 16.81
CA LEU A 393 -16.76 -39.27 17.56
C LEU A 393 -17.36 -39.04 18.97
N ALA A 394 -17.04 -37.93 19.63
CA ALA A 394 -17.65 -37.56 20.90
C ALA A 394 -19.15 -37.27 20.74
N ALA A 395 -19.56 -36.60 19.65
CA ALA A 395 -20.97 -36.36 19.32
C ALA A 395 -21.73 -37.65 18.97
N LEU A 396 -21.07 -38.66 18.39
CA LEU A 396 -21.65 -39.99 18.15
C LEU A 396 -21.76 -40.83 19.43
N ALA A 397 -20.85 -40.66 20.40
CA ALA A 397 -20.90 -41.37 21.68
C ALA A 397 -21.99 -40.85 22.62
N THR A 398 -22.38 -39.57 22.51
CA THR A 398 -23.48 -38.98 23.29
C THR A 398 -24.88 -39.38 22.82
N ASN A 399 -25.02 -40.04 21.66
CA ASN A 399 -26.31 -40.49 21.11
C ASN A 399 -26.64 -41.97 21.38
N LEU A 400 -25.87 -42.67 22.20
CA LEU A 400 -26.19 -44.02 22.65
C LEU A 400 -26.62 -44.03 24.13
N THR A 401 -27.86 -43.62 24.38
CA THR A 401 -28.57 -43.98 25.62
C THR A 401 -28.94 -45.47 25.61
N PRO A 402 -28.78 -46.20 26.73
CA PRO A 402 -29.04 -47.63 26.80
C PRO A 402 -30.54 -47.91 26.87
N ILE A 403 -31.02 -48.79 25.99
CA ILE A 403 -32.41 -49.28 25.99
C ILE A 403 -32.63 -50.12 27.26
N ARG A 404 -33.42 -49.55 28.17
CA ARG A 404 -33.93 -50.16 29.40
C ARG A 404 -34.95 -51.26 29.02
N ARG A 405 -34.60 -52.53 29.21
CA ARG A 405 -35.58 -53.64 29.11
C ARG A 405 -36.46 -53.64 30.35
N ASN A 406 -37.77 -53.50 30.14
CA ASN A 406 -38.80 -53.68 31.16
C ASN A 406 -39.35 -55.12 31.03
N PRO A 407 -39.37 -55.94 32.09
CA PRO A 407 -39.97 -57.27 32.07
C PRO A 407 -41.42 -57.18 32.54
N ASN A 408 -42.36 -57.78 31.80
CA ASN A 408 -43.59 -58.37 32.35
C ASN A 408 -44.48 -59.01 31.27
N HIS A 409 -45.06 -60.16 31.65
CA HIS A 409 -46.06 -61.00 30.99
C HIS A 409 -45.60 -61.78 29.74
N GLU A 410 -45.78 -63.11 29.61
CA GLU A 410 -46.68 -64.01 30.35
C GLU A 410 -46.28 -65.48 30.16
N ALA A 411 -46.72 -66.30 31.12
CA ALA A 411 -46.44 -67.72 31.25
C ALA A 411 -47.38 -68.61 30.41
N SER A 412 -46.92 -69.79 29.98
CA SER A 412 -47.69 -71.05 30.08
C SER A 412 -46.83 -72.29 29.85
N GLN A 413 -46.74 -73.08 30.92
CA GLN A 413 -46.77 -74.55 31.07
C GLN A 413 -46.38 -75.45 29.88
N VAL A 414 -45.49 -76.43 30.12
CA VAL A 414 -45.80 -77.88 30.23
C VAL A 414 -44.52 -78.64 30.64
N THR A 415 -44.62 -79.41 31.73
CA THR A 415 -43.66 -80.38 32.32
C THR A 415 -43.91 -81.81 31.76
N PRO A 416 -43.33 -82.92 32.30
CA PRO A 416 -41.93 -83.29 32.59
C PRO A 416 -41.59 -84.72 32.08
N ASN A 417 -40.34 -85.18 32.28
CA ASN A 417 -39.87 -86.55 32.64
C ASN A 417 -38.52 -86.88 31.96
N SER A 418 -37.43 -87.06 32.69
CA SER A 418 -37.01 -88.17 33.56
C SER A 418 -35.96 -89.08 32.87
N LYS A 419 -34.70 -88.90 33.28
CA LYS A 419 -33.72 -89.89 33.78
C LYS A 419 -32.30 -89.49 33.43
#